data_AF-A0A7J3M658-F1
#
_entry.id   AF-A0A7J3M658-F1
#
_cell.length_a   1.000
_cell.length_b   1.000
_cell.length_c   1.000
_cell.angle_alpha   90.00
_cell.angle_beta   90.00
_cell.angle_gamma   90.00
#
_symmetry.space_group_name_H-M   'P 1'
#
loop_
_entity.id
_entity.type
_entity.pdbx_description
1 polymer ?
#
loop_
_entity_poly.entity_id
_entity_poly.type
_entity_poly.pdbx_seq_one_letter_code
_entity_poly.pdbx_strand_id
1 'polypeptide(L)'
;MATSKKVIKSIILQTVKLTVALLILNWLLLPSITILSLILYISSLIQTIFIMRIAEIISYALNGLAVALALYLFNLTPLAPEPFPSINFWLLILMLTVILNYMAKSLADLYHELIIGVFSNSLLLFFAGLSLSNISTILISQLILFPNISDIIPGLIFWSFTAAAIIFPASSFRYSPNPYLHCFGENVGSHVTSIIFLLILIQIYFAILRPNLISQSNLLLPIELVEWGVICLSFWLFYRNLKKQVGKHLTEPLKLGDWTMLKQEIE
;
A
#
# COMPACT_ATOMS: atom_id res chain seq x y z
N MET A 1 41.74 4.48 -6.14
CA MET A 1 41.45 3.64 -7.33
C MET A 1 41.77 2.15 -7.17
N ALA A 2 42.66 1.71 -6.28
CA ALA A 2 42.99 0.28 -6.06
C ALA A 2 41.98 -0.50 -5.19
N THR A 3 41.06 0.20 -4.50
CA THR A 3 40.08 -0.39 -3.57
C THR A 3 38.84 -0.96 -4.27
N SER A 4 38.36 -0.34 -5.35
CA SER A 4 37.14 -0.82 -6.05
C SER A 4 37.35 -2.15 -6.76
N LYS A 5 38.54 -2.39 -7.37
CA LYS A 5 38.87 -3.69 -7.99
C LYS A 5 38.87 -4.85 -7.01
N LYS A 6 39.30 -4.65 -5.76
CA LYS A 6 39.28 -5.70 -4.72
C LYS A 6 37.87 -6.00 -4.24
N VAL A 7 37.04 -4.97 -4.06
CA VAL A 7 35.63 -5.14 -3.68
C VAL A 7 34.86 -5.87 -4.78
N ILE A 8 35.01 -5.45 -6.04
CA ILE A 8 34.41 -6.11 -7.21
C ILE A 8 34.85 -7.58 -7.31
N LYS A 9 36.15 -7.86 -7.15
CA LYS A 9 36.66 -9.23 -7.18
C LYS A 9 36.13 -10.09 -6.02
N SER A 10 35.93 -9.51 -4.83
CA SER A 10 35.36 -10.22 -3.68
C SER A 10 33.87 -10.53 -3.86
N ILE A 11 33.12 -9.59 -4.45
CA ILE A 11 31.70 -9.77 -4.76
C ILE A 11 31.53 -10.82 -5.85
N ILE A 12 32.32 -10.75 -6.94
CA ILE A 12 32.32 -11.76 -8.01
C ILE A 12 32.68 -13.14 -7.46
N LEU A 13 33.65 -13.22 -6.56
CA LEU A 13 34.04 -14.51 -5.96
C LEU A 13 32.95 -15.06 -5.04
N GLN A 14 32.22 -14.20 -4.32
CA GLN A 14 31.09 -14.61 -3.48
C GLN A 14 29.87 -14.99 -4.31
N THR A 15 29.54 -14.25 -5.38
CA THR A 15 28.42 -14.60 -6.27
C THR A 15 28.71 -15.89 -7.03
N VAL A 16 29.94 -16.10 -7.49
CA VAL A 16 30.36 -17.35 -8.16
C VAL A 16 30.37 -18.53 -7.17
N LYS A 17 30.84 -18.34 -5.93
CA LYS A 17 30.78 -19.41 -4.92
C LYS A 17 29.35 -19.74 -4.52
N LEU A 18 28.47 -18.74 -4.42
CA LEU A 18 27.05 -18.92 -4.13
C LEU A 18 26.36 -19.66 -5.29
N THR A 19 26.60 -19.26 -6.54
CA THR A 19 26.02 -19.93 -7.71
C THR A 19 26.53 -21.35 -7.89
N VAL A 20 27.81 -21.63 -7.63
CA VAL A 20 28.38 -22.99 -7.70
C VAL A 20 27.89 -23.87 -6.55
N ALA A 21 27.79 -23.35 -5.33
CA ALA A 21 27.26 -24.11 -4.19
C ALA A 21 25.76 -24.44 -4.33
N LEU A 22 24.99 -23.58 -5.01
CA LEU A 22 23.56 -23.78 -5.26
C LEU A 22 23.24 -24.45 -6.60
N LEU A 23 24.19 -24.52 -7.54
CA LEU A 23 24.10 -25.35 -8.75
C LEU A 23 23.88 -26.82 -8.42
N ILE A 24 24.37 -27.23 -7.24
CA ILE A 24 24.22 -28.58 -6.68
C ILE A 24 22.78 -28.81 -6.17
N LEU A 25 21.96 -27.76 -5.96
CA LEU A 25 20.69 -27.84 -5.25
C LEU A 25 19.44 -28.07 -6.14
N ASN A 26 19.35 -27.56 -7.38
CA ASN A 26 18.36 -27.98 -8.39
C ASN A 26 18.49 -27.19 -9.70
N TRP A 27 18.40 -27.85 -10.86
CA TRP A 27 18.33 -27.18 -12.18
C TRP A 27 17.14 -26.21 -12.31
N LEU A 28 16.08 -26.45 -11.54
CA LEU A 28 14.84 -25.67 -11.52
C LEU A 28 15.02 -24.27 -10.86
N LEU A 29 15.93 -24.14 -9.90
CA LEU A 29 16.18 -22.88 -9.18
C LEU A 29 17.20 -21.99 -9.88
N LEU A 30 17.99 -22.56 -10.77
CA LEU A 30 19.03 -21.88 -11.53
C LEU A 30 18.55 -20.59 -12.23
N PRO A 31 17.44 -20.59 -13.01
CA PRO A 31 16.97 -19.37 -13.69
C PRO A 31 16.50 -18.27 -12.72
N SER A 32 15.89 -18.64 -11.59
CA SER A 32 15.47 -17.67 -10.57
C SER A 32 16.69 -17.00 -9.90
N ILE A 33 17.74 -17.77 -9.65
CA ILE A 33 18.97 -17.30 -9.02
C ILE A 33 19.81 -16.47 -10.00
N THR A 34 19.90 -16.87 -11.27
CA THR A 34 20.61 -16.08 -12.28
C THR A 34 19.95 -14.73 -12.51
N ILE A 35 18.61 -14.67 -12.58
CA ILE A 35 17.87 -13.41 -12.71
C ILE A 35 18.04 -12.56 -11.45
N LEU A 36 17.89 -13.14 -10.25
CA LEU A 36 18.11 -12.43 -8.99
C LEU A 36 19.52 -11.84 -8.92
N SER A 37 20.55 -12.67 -9.15
CA SER A 37 21.95 -12.24 -9.07
C SER A 37 22.33 -11.22 -10.14
N LEU A 38 21.81 -11.34 -11.36
CA LEU A 38 22.04 -10.39 -12.43
C LEU A 38 21.42 -9.03 -12.13
N ILE A 39 20.17 -9.00 -11.65
CA ILE A 39 19.49 -7.74 -11.31
C ILE A 39 20.15 -7.07 -10.09
N LEU A 40 20.53 -7.84 -9.06
CA LEU A 40 21.29 -7.33 -7.91
C LEU A 40 22.67 -6.78 -8.33
N TYR A 41 23.33 -7.43 -9.28
CA TYR A 41 24.61 -6.96 -9.84
C TYR A 41 24.44 -5.64 -10.60
N ILE A 42 23.42 -5.53 -11.47
CA ILE A 42 23.09 -4.29 -12.19
C ILE A 42 22.78 -3.17 -11.19
N SER A 43 22.00 -3.47 -10.16
CA SER A 43 21.65 -2.54 -9.08
C SER A 43 22.90 -2.01 -8.35
N SER A 44 23.84 -2.88 -7.98
CA SER A 44 25.13 -2.49 -7.36
C SER A 44 26.01 -1.67 -8.30
N LEU A 45 26.03 -2.00 -9.61
CA LEU A 45 26.74 -1.22 -10.61
C LEU A 45 26.17 0.19 -10.74
N ILE A 46 24.85 0.34 -10.76
CA ILE A 46 24.19 1.64 -10.83
C ILE A 46 24.57 2.52 -9.63
N GLN A 47 24.56 1.97 -8.40
CA GLN A 47 25.00 2.71 -7.20
C GLN A 47 26.48 3.08 -7.23
N THR A 48 27.33 2.24 -7.84
CA THR A 48 28.78 2.47 -7.92
C THR A 48 29.13 3.52 -8.99
N ILE A 49 28.37 3.56 -10.08
CA ILE A 49 28.61 4.48 -11.22
C ILE A 49 27.95 5.84 -10.97
N PHE A 50 26.76 5.86 -10.36
CA PHE A 50 25.97 7.06 -10.14
C PHE A 50 25.77 7.31 -8.64
N ILE A 51 26.48 8.31 -8.10
CA ILE A 51 26.28 8.79 -6.72
C ILE A 51 25.18 9.85 -6.75
N MET A 52 23.94 9.41 -6.95
CA MET A 52 22.76 10.28 -6.99
C MET A 52 21.58 9.63 -6.27
N ARG A 53 20.73 10.43 -5.63
CA ARG A 53 19.50 9.96 -4.96
C ARG A 53 18.57 9.18 -5.88
N ILE A 54 18.55 9.51 -7.18
CA ILE A 54 17.82 8.76 -8.21
C ILE A 54 18.38 7.35 -8.40
N ALA A 55 19.70 7.18 -8.34
CA ALA A 55 20.35 5.87 -8.46
C ALA A 55 20.00 4.95 -7.28
N GLU A 56 19.85 5.50 -6.06
CA GLU A 56 19.38 4.76 -4.89
C GLU A 56 17.93 4.28 -5.06
N ILE A 57 17.04 5.15 -5.56
CA ILE A 57 15.63 4.81 -5.84
C ILE A 57 15.54 3.68 -6.86
N ILE A 58 16.26 3.80 -7.98
CA ILE A 58 16.30 2.79 -9.05
C ILE A 58 16.87 1.47 -8.53
N SER A 59 17.95 1.53 -7.75
CA SER A 59 18.57 0.34 -7.15
C SER A 59 17.62 -0.40 -6.22
N TYR A 60 16.90 0.32 -5.37
CA TYR A 60 15.90 -0.29 -4.48
C TYR A 60 14.75 -0.93 -5.26
N ALA A 61 14.26 -0.26 -6.31
CA ALA A 61 13.21 -0.79 -7.17
C ALA A 61 13.66 -2.05 -7.92
N LEU A 62 14.89 -2.06 -8.43
CA LEU A 62 15.48 -3.23 -9.09
C LEU A 62 15.63 -4.41 -8.12
N ASN A 63 16.07 -4.17 -6.88
CA ASN A 63 16.18 -5.22 -5.87
C ASN A 63 14.81 -5.79 -5.53
N GLY A 64 13.79 -4.94 -5.35
CA GLY A 64 12.41 -5.38 -5.13
C GLY A 64 11.87 -6.19 -6.30
N LEU A 65 12.12 -5.75 -7.53
CA LEU A 65 11.70 -6.44 -8.74
C LEU A 65 12.42 -7.79 -8.90
N ALA A 66 13.69 -7.88 -8.52
CA ALA A 66 14.44 -9.14 -8.49
C ALA A 66 13.79 -10.16 -7.55
N VAL A 67 13.42 -9.73 -6.34
CA VAL A 67 12.73 -10.58 -5.35
C VAL A 67 11.35 -11.01 -5.86
N ALA A 68 10.58 -10.07 -6.41
CA ALA A 68 9.24 -10.34 -6.94
C ALA A 68 9.27 -11.34 -8.10
N LEU A 69 10.21 -11.17 -9.04
CA LEU A 69 10.43 -12.10 -10.15
C LEU A 69 10.96 -13.46 -9.67
N ALA A 70 11.86 -13.50 -8.68
CA ALA A 70 12.35 -14.76 -8.14
C ALA A 70 11.22 -15.57 -7.49
N LEU A 71 10.34 -14.92 -6.73
CA LEU A 71 9.14 -15.54 -6.17
C LEU A 71 8.19 -16.04 -7.27
N TYR A 72 7.98 -15.27 -8.33
CA TYR A 72 7.14 -15.69 -9.45
C TYR A 72 7.72 -16.90 -10.19
N LEU A 73 9.03 -16.88 -10.50
CA LEU A 73 9.72 -17.95 -11.23
C LEU A 73 9.83 -19.24 -10.42
N PHE A 74 9.92 -19.16 -9.10
CA PHE A 74 9.86 -20.32 -8.21
C PHE A 74 8.56 -21.12 -8.38
N ASN A 75 7.50 -20.52 -8.95
CA ASN A 75 6.19 -21.15 -9.11
C ASN A 75 5.90 -21.71 -10.50
N LEU A 76 6.77 -21.46 -11.50
CA LEU A 76 6.69 -22.13 -12.80
C LEU A 76 7.14 -23.61 -12.73
N THR A 77 7.47 -24.08 -11.53
CA THR A 77 7.83 -25.46 -11.27
C THR A 77 6.59 -26.35 -11.36
N PRO A 78 6.59 -27.42 -12.18
CA PRO A 78 5.41 -28.26 -12.42
C PRO A 78 4.94 -29.10 -11.20
N LEU A 79 5.54 -28.90 -10.01
CA LEU A 79 5.14 -29.55 -8.75
C LEU A 79 4.20 -28.72 -7.88
N ALA A 80 3.90 -27.46 -8.23
CA ALA A 80 3.03 -26.63 -7.43
C ALA A 80 1.54 -27.04 -7.63
N PRO A 81 0.77 -27.27 -6.55
CA PRO A 81 -0.67 -27.52 -6.67
C PRO A 81 -1.38 -26.37 -7.42
N GLU A 82 -2.46 -26.67 -8.13
CA GLU A 82 -3.17 -25.74 -9.03
C GLU A 82 -3.57 -24.33 -8.50
N PRO A 83 -3.77 -24.04 -7.18
CA PRO A 83 -4.00 -22.66 -6.72
C PRO A 83 -2.75 -21.80 -6.59
N PHE A 84 -1.58 -22.41 -6.43
CA PHE A 84 -0.37 -21.67 -6.10
C PHE A 84 0.05 -20.74 -7.26
N PRO A 85 -0.02 -21.13 -8.54
CA PRO A 85 0.33 -20.24 -9.65
C PRO A 85 -0.51 -18.95 -9.68
N SER A 86 -1.82 -19.04 -9.41
CA SER A 86 -2.72 -17.88 -9.45
C SER A 86 -2.57 -16.96 -8.23
N ILE A 87 -2.41 -17.50 -7.02
CA ILE A 87 -2.10 -16.71 -5.82
C ILE A 87 -0.78 -15.95 -6.00
N ASN A 88 0.24 -16.62 -6.52
CA ASN A 88 1.55 -16.01 -6.71
C ASN A 88 1.56 -14.94 -7.82
N PHE A 89 0.71 -15.07 -8.84
CA PHE A 89 0.48 -13.99 -9.81
C PHE A 89 -0.10 -12.73 -9.15
N TRP A 90 -1.10 -12.87 -8.28
CA TRP A 90 -1.65 -11.71 -7.56
C TRP A 90 -0.69 -11.12 -6.53
N LEU A 91 0.16 -11.95 -5.90
CA LEU A 91 1.27 -11.49 -5.06
C LEU A 91 2.33 -10.74 -5.87
N LEU A 92 2.63 -11.17 -7.08
CA LEU A 92 3.52 -10.45 -8.00
C LEU A 92 2.95 -9.06 -8.33
N ILE A 93 1.66 -8.97 -8.68
CA ILE A 93 0.99 -7.69 -8.93
C ILE A 93 1.09 -6.80 -7.69
N LEU A 94 0.80 -7.34 -6.50
CA LEU A 94 0.88 -6.59 -5.25
C LEU A 94 2.32 -6.07 -5.00
N MET A 95 3.34 -6.92 -5.16
CA MET A 95 4.74 -6.50 -5.03
C MET A 95 5.13 -5.42 -6.04
N LEU A 96 4.74 -5.57 -7.31
CA LEU A 96 4.98 -4.56 -8.35
C LEU A 96 4.32 -3.23 -8.01
N THR A 97 3.09 -3.25 -7.47
CA THR A 97 2.39 -2.03 -7.07
C THR A 97 3.07 -1.33 -5.91
N VAL A 98 3.62 -2.07 -4.94
CA VAL A 98 4.43 -1.51 -3.84
C VAL A 98 5.72 -0.88 -4.37
N ILE A 99 6.42 -1.55 -5.28
CA ILE A 99 7.65 -1.03 -5.90
C ILE A 99 7.38 0.24 -6.70
N LEU A 100 6.35 0.23 -7.53
CA LEU A 100 5.94 1.41 -8.32
C LEU A 100 5.53 2.57 -7.42
N ASN A 101 4.79 2.31 -6.34
CA ASN A 101 4.42 3.35 -5.38
C ASN A 101 5.64 3.92 -4.66
N TYR A 102 6.60 3.07 -4.27
CA TYR A 102 7.86 3.53 -3.68
C TYR A 102 8.62 4.44 -4.65
N MET A 103 8.75 4.05 -5.92
CA MET A 103 9.40 4.89 -6.92
C MET A 103 8.68 6.22 -7.14
N ALA A 104 7.36 6.18 -7.36
CA ALA A 104 6.55 7.37 -7.59
C ALA A 104 6.60 8.32 -6.39
N LYS A 105 6.50 7.80 -5.15
CA LYS A 105 6.62 8.61 -3.93
C LYS A 105 8.03 9.20 -3.77
N SER A 106 9.07 8.39 -3.97
CA SER A 106 10.45 8.86 -3.82
C SER A 106 10.83 9.91 -4.88
N LEU A 107 10.29 9.78 -6.10
CA LEU A 107 10.42 10.79 -7.16
C LEU A 107 9.59 12.04 -6.84
N ALA A 108 8.36 11.88 -6.37
CA ALA A 108 7.51 12.98 -5.92
C ALA A 108 8.20 13.81 -4.82
N ASP A 109 8.81 13.15 -3.84
CA ASP A 109 9.56 13.80 -2.77
C ASP A 109 10.82 14.52 -3.30
N LEU A 110 11.45 14.01 -4.37
CA LEU A 110 12.63 14.60 -5.00
C LEU A 110 12.30 15.84 -5.83
N TYR A 111 11.12 15.88 -6.46
CA TYR A 111 10.64 17.02 -7.26
C TYR A 111 9.67 17.94 -6.52
N HIS A 112 9.43 17.70 -5.23
CA HIS A 112 8.44 18.42 -4.39
C HIS A 112 6.99 18.34 -4.89
N GLU A 113 6.64 17.28 -5.62
CA GLU A 113 5.32 17.07 -6.22
C GLU A 113 4.41 16.22 -5.32
N LEU A 114 3.93 16.82 -4.23
CA LEU A 114 3.19 16.14 -3.16
C LEU A 114 1.87 15.50 -3.62
N ILE A 115 1.25 16.02 -4.68
CA ILE A 115 0.00 15.50 -5.26
C ILE A 115 0.24 14.11 -5.89
N ILE A 116 1.39 13.92 -6.54
CA ILE A 116 1.76 12.63 -7.13
C ILE A 116 1.89 11.57 -6.04
N GLY A 117 2.46 11.92 -4.89
CA GLY A 117 2.55 11.03 -3.73
C GLY A 117 1.18 10.61 -3.18
N VAL A 118 0.20 11.54 -3.13
CA VAL A 118 -1.17 11.24 -2.70
C VAL A 118 -1.88 10.32 -3.69
N PHE A 119 -1.79 10.63 -4.99
CA PHE A 119 -2.40 9.83 -6.06
C PHE A 119 -1.79 8.42 -6.14
N SER A 120 -0.48 8.31 -5.99
CA SER A 120 0.24 7.04 -5.99
C SER A 120 -0.22 6.13 -4.84
N ASN A 121 -0.41 6.67 -3.63
CA ASN A 121 -0.93 5.89 -2.50
C ASN A 121 -2.40 5.48 -2.72
N SER A 122 -3.22 6.32 -3.35
CA SER A 122 -4.58 5.94 -3.76
C SER A 122 -4.57 4.76 -4.72
N LEU A 123 -3.70 4.77 -5.73
CA LEU A 123 -3.52 3.65 -6.65
C LEU A 123 -3.03 2.39 -5.93
N LEU A 124 -2.08 2.52 -4.99
CA LEU A 124 -1.62 1.39 -4.18
C LEU A 124 -2.77 0.76 -3.41
N LEU A 125 -3.63 1.55 -2.77
CA LEU A 125 -4.79 1.04 -2.04
C LEU A 125 -5.75 0.27 -2.96
N PHE A 126 -6.04 0.82 -4.14
CA PHE A 126 -6.90 0.16 -5.12
C PHE A 126 -6.33 -1.19 -5.58
N PHE A 127 -5.07 -1.22 -6.01
CA PHE A 127 -4.44 -2.46 -6.49
C PHE A 127 -4.21 -3.47 -5.36
N ALA A 128 -3.88 -3.01 -4.14
CA ALA A 128 -3.80 -3.89 -2.98
C ALA A 128 -5.16 -4.54 -2.70
N GLY A 129 -6.25 -3.77 -2.75
CA GLY A 129 -7.61 -4.29 -2.62
C GLY A 129 -7.98 -5.31 -3.69
N LEU A 130 -7.66 -5.03 -4.96
CA LEU A 130 -7.88 -5.93 -6.08
C LEU A 130 -7.12 -7.26 -5.91
N SER A 131 -5.82 -7.18 -5.60
CA SER A 131 -4.98 -8.37 -5.41
C SER A 131 -5.42 -9.19 -4.19
N LEU A 132 -5.71 -8.54 -3.05
CA LEU A 132 -6.16 -9.23 -1.83
C LEU A 132 -7.53 -9.89 -2.03
N SER A 133 -8.44 -9.21 -2.71
CA SER A 133 -9.75 -9.79 -3.08
C SER A 133 -9.56 -11.06 -3.88
N ASN A 134 -8.77 -11.03 -4.97
CA ASN A 134 -8.58 -12.20 -5.81
C ASN A 134 -7.83 -13.34 -5.11
N ILE A 135 -6.83 -13.03 -4.27
CA ILE A 135 -6.17 -14.02 -3.41
C ILE A 135 -7.20 -14.67 -2.48
N SER A 136 -8.07 -13.87 -1.87
CA SER A 136 -9.12 -14.38 -0.98
C SER A 136 -10.13 -15.26 -1.72
N THR A 137 -10.54 -14.90 -2.93
CA THR A 137 -11.42 -15.73 -3.77
C THR A 137 -10.79 -17.10 -4.04
N ILE A 138 -9.50 -17.13 -4.38
CA ILE A 138 -8.79 -18.38 -4.66
C ILE A 138 -8.67 -19.22 -3.39
N LEU A 139 -8.28 -18.63 -2.25
CA LEU A 139 -8.15 -19.36 -0.99
C LEU A 139 -9.50 -19.92 -0.48
N ILE A 140 -10.55 -19.10 -0.57
CA ILE A 140 -11.89 -19.46 -0.10
C ILE A 140 -12.52 -20.52 -1.00
N SER A 141 -12.35 -20.46 -2.32
CA SER A 141 -12.88 -21.49 -3.23
C SER A 141 -12.28 -22.89 -2.97
N GLN A 142 -11.16 -22.98 -2.26
CA GLN A 142 -10.52 -24.23 -1.88
C GLN A 142 -10.87 -24.72 -0.48
N LEU A 143 -11.17 -23.80 0.45
CA LEU A 143 -11.74 -24.14 1.73
C LEU A 143 -13.26 -24.29 1.53
N ILE A 144 -13.75 -25.53 1.42
CA ILE A 144 -15.19 -25.89 1.34
C ILE A 144 -15.91 -25.60 2.68
N LEU A 145 -15.69 -24.42 3.24
CA LEU A 145 -16.19 -23.95 4.52
C LEU A 145 -17.11 -22.78 4.21
N PHE A 146 -18.40 -23.09 4.09
CA PHE A 146 -19.54 -22.16 3.99
C PHE A 146 -19.71 -21.41 2.65
N PRO A 147 -20.46 -21.99 1.68
CA PRO A 147 -20.69 -21.39 0.35
C PRO A 147 -21.46 -20.05 0.38
N ASN A 148 -22.14 -19.73 1.48
CA ASN A 148 -22.89 -18.46 1.60
C ASN A 148 -22.01 -17.28 2.06
N ILE A 149 -20.86 -17.55 2.69
CA ILE A 149 -19.93 -16.51 3.19
C ILE A 149 -18.77 -16.33 2.20
N SER A 150 -18.50 -17.35 1.40
CA SER A 150 -17.37 -17.39 0.46
C SER A 150 -17.39 -16.24 -0.55
N ASP A 151 -18.57 -15.86 -1.02
CA ASP A 151 -18.71 -14.87 -2.09
C ASP A 151 -18.70 -13.43 -1.56
N ILE A 152 -18.96 -13.27 -0.27
CA ILE A 152 -19.10 -11.96 0.38
C ILE A 152 -17.72 -11.41 0.75
N ILE A 153 -16.82 -12.24 1.30
CA ILE A 153 -15.51 -11.78 1.81
C ILE A 153 -14.65 -11.10 0.74
N PRO A 154 -14.46 -11.65 -0.48
CA PRO A 154 -13.68 -10.97 -1.51
C PRO A 154 -14.28 -9.61 -1.89
N GLY A 155 -15.61 -9.56 -2.03
CA GLY A 155 -16.34 -8.33 -2.30
C GLY A 155 -16.13 -7.27 -1.21
N LEU A 156 -16.21 -7.67 0.06
CA LEU A 156 -15.96 -6.78 1.21
C LEU A 156 -14.56 -6.18 1.16
N ILE A 157 -13.54 -7.00 0.88
CA ILE A 157 -12.14 -6.56 0.77
C ILE A 157 -12.02 -5.57 -0.40
N PHE A 158 -12.49 -5.93 -1.59
CA PHE A 158 -12.38 -5.10 -2.78
C PHE A 158 -13.02 -3.72 -2.60
N TRP A 159 -14.27 -3.69 -2.15
CA TRP A 159 -15.03 -2.45 -2.00
C TRP A 159 -14.49 -1.58 -0.87
N SER A 160 -14.02 -2.17 0.23
CA SER A 160 -13.45 -1.39 1.34
C SER A 160 -12.16 -0.69 0.94
N PHE A 161 -11.28 -1.38 0.22
CA PHE A 161 -10.04 -0.79 -0.29
C PHE A 161 -10.32 0.23 -1.41
N THR A 162 -11.32 -0.01 -2.26
CA THR A 162 -11.71 0.94 -3.32
C THR A 162 -12.31 2.21 -2.72
N ALA A 163 -13.18 2.10 -1.72
CA ALA A 163 -13.71 3.26 -1.00
C ALA A 163 -12.59 4.02 -0.27
N ALA A 164 -11.65 3.30 0.37
CA ALA A 164 -10.48 3.94 0.98
C ALA A 164 -9.60 4.64 -0.06
N ALA A 165 -9.39 4.06 -1.24
CA ALA A 165 -8.67 4.68 -2.35
C ALA A 165 -9.37 5.96 -2.82
N ILE A 166 -10.71 5.98 -2.93
CA ILE A 166 -11.46 7.18 -3.34
C ILE A 166 -11.39 8.28 -2.27
N ILE A 167 -11.38 7.93 -0.98
CA ILE A 167 -11.29 8.89 0.12
C ILE A 167 -9.88 9.43 0.29
N PHE A 168 -8.85 8.63 0.02
CA PHE A 168 -7.46 8.98 0.28
C PHE A 168 -6.96 10.27 -0.39
N PRO A 169 -7.37 10.65 -1.62
CA PRO A 169 -7.10 11.96 -2.22
C PRO A 169 -7.47 13.16 -1.33
N ALA A 170 -8.44 13.02 -0.43
CA ALA A 170 -8.78 14.06 0.54
C ALA A 170 -7.63 14.37 1.52
N SER A 171 -6.64 13.49 1.66
CA SER A 171 -5.42 13.77 2.42
C SER A 171 -4.59 14.92 1.83
N SER A 172 -4.78 15.27 0.56
CA SER A 172 -4.16 16.46 -0.06
C SER A 172 -4.56 17.77 0.63
N PHE A 173 -5.72 17.81 1.30
CA PHE A 173 -6.17 18.97 2.05
C PHE A 173 -5.30 19.32 3.26
N ARG A 174 -4.36 18.45 3.67
CA ARG A 174 -3.33 18.78 4.67
C ARG A 174 -2.47 19.98 4.27
N TYR A 175 -2.44 20.34 2.99
CA TYR A 175 -1.73 21.51 2.49
C TYR A 175 -2.63 22.73 2.29
N SER A 176 -3.91 22.62 2.66
CA SER A 176 -4.86 23.72 2.52
C SER A 176 -4.59 24.82 3.56
N PRO A 177 -4.74 26.10 3.19
CA PRO A 177 -4.67 27.20 4.14
C PRO A 177 -5.85 27.23 5.13
N ASN A 178 -6.94 26.50 4.85
CA ASN A 178 -8.09 26.45 5.74
C ASN A 178 -7.82 25.43 6.88
N PRO A 179 -7.85 25.83 8.16
CA PRO A 179 -7.52 24.94 9.28
C PRO A 179 -8.47 23.75 9.41
N TYR A 180 -9.73 23.89 8.98
CA TYR A 180 -10.69 22.78 8.96
C TYR A 180 -10.30 21.72 7.93
N LEU A 181 -9.89 22.16 6.73
CA LEU A 181 -9.45 21.28 5.65
C LEU A 181 -8.07 20.68 5.96
N HIS A 182 -7.18 21.44 6.59
CA HIS A 182 -5.89 20.97 7.07
C HIS A 182 -6.05 19.80 8.05
N CYS A 183 -6.78 20.02 9.16
CA CYS A 183 -7.03 18.97 10.15
C CYS A 183 -7.77 17.76 9.55
N PHE A 184 -8.68 17.99 8.60
CA PHE A 184 -9.36 16.90 7.89
C PHE A 184 -8.38 16.06 7.06
N GLY A 185 -7.56 16.69 6.23
CA GLY A 185 -6.58 16.00 5.39
C GLY A 185 -5.51 15.28 6.20
N GLU A 186 -5.09 15.85 7.34
CA GLU A 186 -4.15 15.24 8.26
C GLU A 186 -4.73 13.98 8.93
N ASN A 187 -5.98 14.03 9.39
CA ASN A 187 -6.67 12.88 9.97
C ASN A 187 -6.90 11.76 8.93
N VAL A 188 -7.27 12.10 7.70
CA VAL A 188 -7.46 11.11 6.61
C VAL A 188 -6.13 10.45 6.25
N GLY A 189 -5.05 11.23 6.14
CA GLY A 189 -3.73 10.72 5.75
C GLY A 189 -3.06 9.84 6.83
N SER A 190 -3.31 10.12 8.11
CA SER A 190 -2.69 9.40 9.24
C SER A 190 -3.42 8.12 9.64
N HIS A 191 -4.73 8.02 9.37
CA HIS A 191 -5.58 6.93 9.87
C HIS A 191 -6.14 6.00 8.79
N VAL A 192 -5.43 5.84 7.66
CA VAL A 192 -5.86 5.00 6.51
C VAL A 192 -6.26 3.59 6.91
N THR A 193 -5.47 2.93 7.77
CA THR A 193 -5.77 1.56 8.23
C THR A 193 -7.05 1.48 9.05
N SER A 194 -7.29 2.50 9.88
CA SER A 194 -8.53 2.61 10.66
C SER A 194 -9.73 2.88 9.76
N ILE A 195 -9.57 3.69 8.70
CA ILE A 195 -10.61 3.93 7.70
C ILE A 195 -10.97 2.64 6.96
N ILE A 196 -9.99 1.87 6.50
CA ILE A 196 -10.23 0.56 5.84
C ILE A 196 -10.97 -0.39 6.78
N PHE A 197 -10.52 -0.50 8.03
CA PHE A 197 -11.16 -1.37 9.02
C PHE A 197 -12.63 -0.95 9.29
N LEU A 198 -12.88 0.35 9.42
CA LEU A 198 -14.21 0.89 9.62
C LEU A 198 -15.12 0.66 8.41
N LEU A 199 -14.59 0.79 7.19
CA LEU A 199 -15.31 0.48 5.95
C LEU A 199 -15.68 -1.00 5.88
N ILE A 200 -14.78 -1.90 6.26
CA ILE A 200 -15.06 -3.35 6.34
C ILE A 200 -16.20 -3.61 7.33
N LEU A 201 -16.16 -3.00 8.53
CA LEU A 201 -17.22 -3.16 9.53
C LEU A 201 -18.58 -2.64 9.03
N ILE A 202 -18.61 -1.47 8.39
CA ILE A 202 -19.82 -0.91 7.79
C ILE A 202 -20.37 -1.87 6.73
N GLN A 203 -19.52 -2.40 5.86
CA GLN A 203 -20.00 -3.31 4.82
C GLN A 203 -20.47 -4.65 5.39
N ILE A 204 -19.82 -5.20 6.42
CA ILE A 204 -20.31 -6.39 7.14
C ILE A 204 -21.69 -6.12 7.74
N TYR A 205 -21.89 -4.92 8.32
CA TYR A 205 -23.19 -4.53 8.84
C TYR A 205 -24.27 -4.53 7.75
N PHE A 206 -24.04 -3.84 6.63
CA PHE A 206 -25.03 -3.73 5.56
C PHE A 206 -25.24 -5.04 4.77
N ALA A 207 -24.19 -5.84 4.57
CA ALA A 207 -24.26 -7.06 3.77
C ALA A 207 -24.82 -8.27 4.54
N ILE A 208 -24.55 -8.37 5.84
CA ILE A 208 -24.87 -9.58 6.63
C ILE A 208 -25.84 -9.27 7.77
N LEU A 209 -25.51 -8.30 8.65
CA LEU A 209 -26.30 -8.05 9.85
C LEU A 209 -27.65 -7.41 9.54
N ARG A 210 -27.70 -6.38 8.69
CA ARG A 210 -28.93 -5.63 8.38
C ARG A 210 -30.01 -6.53 7.75
N PRO A 211 -29.75 -7.37 6.74
CA PRO A 211 -30.75 -8.28 6.20
C PRO A 211 -31.25 -9.31 7.24
N ASN A 212 -30.37 -9.80 8.11
CA ASN A 212 -30.73 -10.72 9.18
C ASN A 212 -31.61 -10.05 10.25
N LEU A 213 -31.31 -8.80 10.60
CA LEU A 213 -32.14 -8.02 11.52
C LEU A 213 -33.53 -7.78 10.93
N ILE A 214 -33.62 -7.35 9.67
CA ILE A 214 -34.89 -7.09 8.98
C ILE A 214 -35.75 -8.37 8.91
N SER A 215 -35.14 -9.52 8.60
CA SER A 215 -35.87 -10.78 8.46
C SER A 215 -36.35 -11.38 9.79
N GLN A 216 -35.65 -11.09 10.90
CA GLN A 216 -36.02 -11.58 12.23
C GLN A 216 -36.92 -10.60 13.01
N SER A 217 -36.88 -9.32 12.66
CA SER A 217 -37.59 -8.29 13.39
C SER A 217 -39.01 -8.08 12.83
N ASN A 218 -40.02 -8.63 13.51
CA ASN A 218 -41.40 -8.11 13.46
C ASN A 218 -41.54 -6.74 14.17
N LEU A 219 -40.44 -6.02 14.39
CA LEU A 219 -40.40 -4.79 15.17
C LEU A 219 -40.95 -3.62 14.35
N LEU A 220 -41.97 -2.95 14.90
CA LEU A 220 -42.59 -1.73 14.38
C LEU A 220 -41.67 -0.50 14.31
N LEU A 221 -40.42 -0.59 14.81
CA LEU A 221 -39.47 0.52 14.72
C LEU A 221 -38.67 0.38 13.41
N PRO A 222 -38.72 1.36 12.48
CA PRO A 222 -37.94 1.26 11.26
C PRO A 222 -36.46 1.33 11.61
N ILE A 223 -35.73 0.23 11.39
CA ILE A 223 -34.28 0.11 11.57
C ILE A 223 -33.54 1.28 10.90
N GLU A 224 -34.09 1.77 9.79
CA GLU A 224 -33.64 2.95 9.06
C GLU A 224 -33.57 4.21 9.94
N LEU A 225 -34.53 4.47 10.84
CA LEU A 225 -34.47 5.62 11.74
C LEU A 225 -33.30 5.51 12.74
N VAL A 226 -33.01 4.30 13.21
CA VAL A 226 -31.87 4.06 14.11
C VAL A 226 -30.56 4.25 13.35
N GLU A 227 -30.45 3.72 12.12
CA GLU A 227 -29.29 3.92 11.24
C GLU A 227 -29.04 5.42 11.00
N TRP A 228 -30.08 6.18 10.63
CA TRP A 228 -29.99 7.64 10.46
C TRP A 228 -29.61 8.36 11.76
N GLY A 229 -30.16 7.93 12.90
CA GLY A 229 -29.78 8.46 14.21
C GLY A 229 -28.28 8.28 14.50
N VAL A 230 -27.74 7.09 14.23
CA VAL A 230 -26.32 6.79 14.39
C VAL A 230 -25.46 7.61 13.43
N ILE A 231 -25.86 7.76 12.17
CA ILE A 231 -25.15 8.57 11.18
C ILE A 231 -25.10 10.03 11.63
N CYS A 232 -26.25 10.62 11.98
CA CYS A 232 -26.33 12.00 12.45
C CYS A 232 -25.51 12.24 13.72
N LEU A 233 -25.55 11.32 14.69
CA LEU A 233 -24.77 11.40 15.92
C LEU A 233 -23.27 11.29 15.64
N SER A 234 -22.87 10.42 14.71
CA SER A 234 -21.48 10.27 14.28
C SER A 234 -20.95 11.55 13.62
N PHE A 235 -21.72 12.15 12.72
CA PHE A 235 -21.39 13.45 12.12
C PHE A 235 -21.30 14.58 13.14
N TRP A 236 -22.21 14.61 14.11
CA TRP A 236 -22.18 15.60 15.18
C TRP A 236 -20.95 15.45 16.08
N LEU A 237 -20.60 14.22 16.48
CA LEU A 237 -19.39 13.94 17.25
C LEU A 237 -18.13 14.31 16.46
N PHE A 238 -18.09 13.97 15.18
CA PHE A 238 -17.01 14.33 14.27
C PHE A 238 -16.83 15.84 14.19
N TYR A 239 -17.89 16.59 13.90
CA TYR A 239 -17.87 18.05 13.85
C TYR A 239 -17.40 18.67 15.18
N ARG A 240 -17.90 18.15 16.31
CA ARG A 240 -17.50 18.63 17.64
C ARG A 240 -16.02 18.39 17.92
N ASN A 241 -15.48 17.23 17.53
CA ASN A 241 -14.06 16.92 17.69
C ASN A 241 -13.20 17.77 16.77
N LEU A 242 -13.62 17.96 15.53
CA LEU A 242 -12.91 18.79 14.56
C LEU A 242 -12.87 20.26 15.02
N LYS A 243 -13.99 20.80 15.52
CA LYS A 243 -14.04 22.14 16.14
C LYS A 243 -13.08 22.27 17.32
N LYS A 244 -12.96 21.24 18.17
CA LYS A 244 -11.98 21.22 19.28
C LYS A 244 -10.54 21.20 18.78
N GLN A 245 -10.24 20.40 17.74
CA GLN A 245 -8.90 20.31 17.16
C GLN A 245 -8.48 21.62 16.49
N VAL A 246 -9.36 22.22 15.67
CA VAL A 246 -9.15 23.54 15.07
C VAL A 246 -8.99 24.61 16.14
N GLY A 247 -9.83 24.58 17.18
CA GLY A 247 -9.71 25.51 18.31
C GLY A 247 -8.34 25.43 18.99
N LYS A 248 -7.80 24.23 19.18
CA LYS A 248 -6.43 24.02 19.70
C LYS A 248 -5.36 24.53 18.73
N HIS A 249 -5.48 24.20 17.45
CA HIS A 249 -4.52 24.60 16.41
C HIS A 249 -4.46 26.12 16.22
N LEU A 250 -5.58 26.83 16.34
CA LEU A 250 -5.64 28.30 16.32
C LEU A 250 -5.06 28.96 17.58
N THR A 251 -5.04 28.24 18.71
CA THR A 251 -4.47 28.73 19.98
C THR A 251 -3.00 28.37 20.17
N GLU A 252 -2.45 27.46 19.36
CA GLU A 252 -1.00 27.21 19.34
C GLU A 252 -0.31 28.46 18.76
N PRO A 253 0.76 28.98 19.41
CA PRO A 253 1.50 30.09 18.84
C PRO A 253 2.01 29.64 17.48
N LEU A 254 1.62 30.38 16.43
CA LEU A 254 2.00 30.16 15.04
C LEU A 254 3.46 29.71 15.00
N LYS A 255 3.70 28.42 14.74
CA LYS A 255 5.05 27.97 14.39
C LYS A 255 5.37 28.72 13.11
N LEU A 256 6.32 29.66 13.20
CA LEU A 256 6.92 30.47 12.13
C LEU A 256 7.64 29.62 11.07
N GLY A 257 7.09 28.46 10.70
CA GLY A 257 7.77 27.40 9.96
C GLY A 257 7.59 27.46 8.45
N ASP A 258 6.36 27.68 7.95
CA ASP A 258 6.09 27.41 6.53
C ASP A 258 5.42 28.55 5.75
N TRP A 259 5.01 29.64 6.41
CA TRP A 259 4.34 30.78 5.75
C TRP A 259 5.27 31.97 5.49
N THR A 260 6.45 31.99 6.10
CA THR A 260 7.45 33.03 5.86
C THR A 260 8.63 32.46 5.10
N MET A 261 8.45 32.21 3.80
CA MET A 261 9.45 32.67 2.83
C MET A 261 9.45 34.21 2.84
N LEU A 262 9.81 34.81 3.98
CA LEU A 262 10.23 36.19 4.00
C LEU A 262 11.61 36.17 3.35
N LYS A 263 11.64 36.51 2.06
CA LYS A 263 12.80 37.09 1.41
C LYS A 263 13.35 38.14 2.38
N GLN A 264 14.48 37.84 3.00
CA GLN A 264 15.21 38.84 3.74
C GLN A 264 15.74 39.80 2.66
N GLU A 265 15.06 40.95 2.54
CA GLU A 265 15.55 42.09 1.78
C GLU A 265 16.89 42.53 2.37
N ILE A 266 17.75 42.93 1.45
CA ILE A 266 19.09 43.43 1.68
C ILE A 266 19.00 44.78 2.42
N GLU A 267 19.70 44.91 3.54
CA GLU A 267 20.36 46.14 3.97
C GLU A 267 21.81 45.82 4.37
#